data_AF-A0A9P9BPA7-F1
#
_entry.id   AF-A0A9P9BPA7-F1
#
_cell.length_a   1.000
_cell.length_b   1.000
_cell.length_c   1.000
_cell.angle_alpha   90.00
_cell.angle_beta   90.00
_cell.angle_gamma   90.00
#
_symmetry.space_group_name_H-M   'P 1'
#
loop_
_entity.id
_entity.type
_entity.pdbx_description
1 polymer ?
#
loop_
_entity_poly.entity_id
_entity_poly.type
_entity_poly.pdbx_seq_one_letter_code
_entity_poly.pdbx_strand_id
1 'polypeptide(L)'
;MKTKCVHDGTPPCRGCVRSDEADSCALTHTASARRSRPLGPGDAMTATQAAHDAGHVIARLVDGLEPGVFAQCFSALRLQFPEFGFLHPQDLRWSKDSISEEAQLRILAIITVGSRYLGRQDDYSLVVAAELQHRILALPSLLLIQTFLIMALHAWGVGSGYQAWIYSGIASRMSQVYQPLPSSVGNQDTTPAGSSHMSEVEVRTKWGCFILDKLLSSGKQRPPMMDIREMELRLPASDEAFAFDKQCIPVTYTDMCNDATLRQSHGKLEHGLEIVIRGLDIWSRVHSWVVKGGRKQPGMTDAQNCPWQSTSHWAKLKAELNQWRDEQDDQLKYPETEVTTHVFLGRNGELFGYINLIYYLTTIFLCREFIPFLPRPGAEPCGPIDPPFFPESAPEGWWIRNAHELFDSAARITLLVQDMHKASVPLHTPFSGLCTFTSALMNLYAASFPSLNRPSEEAMRRQLVSENLLHLNEICRQWSIGHEWIHVIDIAHNLFGRFYADRDSFAHKSRDDYVQLESSINLAPLIGLSPSSTREEVRSTGRASGEASRKSDERGGSSGLPSLHTAQPSELRWPTAETEVPGLDNSILEAASAAALEEDQSYLWMVWDDPHLIRWDNSAGFR
;
A
#
# COMPACT_ATOMS: atom_id res chain seq x y z
N MET A 1 15.08 -10.45 -53.52
CA MET A 1 13.98 -9.60 -52.99
C MET A 1 12.89 -10.53 -52.47
N LYS A 2 12.56 -10.49 -51.17
CA LYS A 2 11.41 -11.23 -50.62
C LYS A 2 10.22 -10.29 -50.57
N THR A 3 9.29 -10.44 -51.51
CA THR A 3 8.05 -9.65 -51.56
C THR A 3 7.10 -10.20 -50.50
N LYS A 4 6.84 -9.44 -49.42
CA LYS A 4 5.82 -9.81 -48.42
C LYS A 4 4.43 -9.56 -49.04
N CYS A 5 3.59 -10.58 -49.15
CA CYS A 5 2.18 -10.43 -49.56
C CYS A 5 1.37 -10.03 -48.33
N VAL A 6 0.69 -8.89 -48.41
CA VAL A 6 -0.19 -8.36 -47.36
C VAL A 6 -1.63 -8.57 -47.85
N HIS A 7 -2.46 -9.20 -47.03
CA HIS A 7 -3.82 -9.60 -47.38
C HIS A 7 -4.86 -8.83 -46.56
N ASP A 8 -5.99 -8.50 -47.18
CA ASP A 8 -7.16 -7.91 -46.51
C ASP A 8 -8.18 -8.98 -46.03
N GLY A 9 -7.71 -10.22 -45.83
CA GLY A 9 -8.49 -11.32 -45.26
C GLY A 9 -8.85 -12.48 -46.19
N THR A 10 -8.61 -12.39 -47.52
CA THR A 10 -8.73 -13.54 -48.45
C THR A 10 -7.64 -13.47 -49.56
N PRO A 11 -7.05 -14.61 -49.99
CA PRO A 11 -6.16 -14.66 -51.15
C PRO A 11 -6.95 -14.78 -52.46
N PRO A 12 -6.39 -14.35 -53.62
CA PRO A 12 -5.04 -13.79 -53.78
C PRO A 12 -4.92 -12.29 -53.44
N CYS A 13 -3.79 -11.84 -52.87
CA CYS A 13 -3.55 -10.42 -52.63
C CYS A 13 -3.34 -9.66 -53.95
N ARG A 14 -3.65 -8.36 -53.98
CA ARG A 14 -3.49 -7.50 -55.18
C ARG A 14 -2.06 -7.54 -55.77
N GLY A 15 -1.05 -7.78 -54.93
CA GLY A 15 0.34 -7.94 -55.37
C GLY A 15 0.55 -9.19 -56.22
N CYS A 16 0.09 -10.35 -55.76
CA CYS A 16 0.25 -11.62 -56.49
C CYS A 16 -0.56 -11.66 -57.79
N VAL A 17 -1.72 -10.98 -57.84
CA VAL A 17 -2.49 -10.83 -59.09
C VAL A 17 -1.71 -10.02 -60.14
N ARG A 18 -0.96 -9.00 -59.73
CA ARG A 18 -0.16 -8.18 -60.66
C ARG A 18 1.10 -8.88 -61.15
N SER A 19 1.60 -9.84 -60.39
CA SER A 19 2.79 -10.63 -60.72
C SER A 19 2.48 -11.93 -61.44
N ASP A 20 1.22 -12.18 -61.80
CA ASP A 20 0.75 -13.42 -62.46
C ASP A 20 0.98 -14.71 -61.64
N GLU A 21 1.06 -14.56 -60.31
CA GLU A 21 1.26 -15.63 -59.32
C GLU A 21 0.02 -15.81 -58.43
N ALA A 22 -1.18 -15.60 -58.97
CA ALA A 22 -2.42 -15.66 -58.20
C ALA A 22 -2.68 -17.06 -57.60
N ASP A 23 -2.31 -18.12 -58.33
CA ASP A 23 -2.58 -19.51 -57.94
C ASP A 23 -1.69 -20.03 -56.80
N SER A 24 -0.55 -19.37 -56.53
CA SER A 24 0.37 -19.73 -55.43
C SER A 24 0.18 -18.88 -54.17
N CYS A 25 -0.83 -18.00 -54.17
CA CYS A 25 -1.05 -17.04 -53.11
C CYS A 25 -1.73 -17.69 -51.89
N ALA A 26 -0.96 -18.04 -50.87
CA ALA A 26 -1.46 -18.66 -49.63
C ALA A 26 -1.42 -17.70 -48.43
N LEU A 27 -2.50 -17.67 -47.62
CA LEU A 27 -2.54 -16.94 -46.34
C LEU A 27 -1.50 -17.54 -45.38
N THR A 28 -0.41 -16.84 -45.12
CA THR A 28 0.58 -17.29 -44.14
C THR A 28 0.14 -16.87 -42.73
N HIS A 29 -0.64 -17.70 -42.05
CA HIS A 29 -0.82 -17.56 -40.60
C HIS A 29 0.34 -18.28 -39.88
N THR A 30 1.40 -17.54 -39.57
CA THR A 30 2.41 -18.02 -38.61
C THR A 30 2.79 -16.90 -37.65
N ALA A 31 2.44 -17.11 -36.39
CA ALA A 31 3.06 -16.43 -35.26
C ALA A 31 4.58 -16.49 -35.45
N SER A 32 5.21 -15.32 -35.40
CA SER A 32 6.66 -15.18 -35.56
C SER A 32 7.37 -15.85 -34.40
N ALA A 33 7.68 -17.14 -34.53
CA ALA A 33 8.68 -17.81 -33.73
C ALA A 33 10.04 -17.16 -34.05
N ARG A 34 10.44 -16.15 -33.27
CA ARG A 34 11.82 -15.65 -33.24
C ARG A 34 12.71 -16.82 -32.83
N ARG A 35 13.48 -17.37 -33.77
CA ARG A 35 14.64 -18.22 -33.44
C ARG A 35 15.61 -17.35 -32.67
N SER A 36 15.79 -17.65 -31.38
CA SER A 36 16.86 -17.09 -30.55
C SER A 36 18.20 -17.45 -31.19
N ARG A 37 19.00 -16.41 -31.44
CA ARG A 37 20.41 -16.56 -31.85
C ARG A 37 21.19 -16.95 -30.59
N PRO A 38 22.10 -17.95 -30.63
CA PRO A 38 22.99 -18.20 -29.50
C PRO A 38 23.87 -16.96 -29.29
N LEU A 39 24.05 -16.54 -28.03
CA LEU A 39 24.94 -15.45 -27.65
C LEU A 39 26.35 -15.71 -28.22
N GLY A 40 26.86 -14.77 -29.02
CA GLY A 40 28.22 -14.83 -29.51
C GLY A 40 29.23 -14.44 -28.42
N PRO A 41 30.51 -14.83 -28.53
CA PRO A 41 31.55 -14.43 -27.56
C PRO A 41 31.68 -12.90 -27.37
N GLY A 42 31.32 -12.11 -28.38
CA GLY A 42 31.32 -10.64 -28.31
C GLY A 42 30.21 -10.05 -27.45
N ASP A 43 29.01 -10.65 -27.45
CA ASP A 43 27.85 -10.15 -26.69
C ASP A 43 28.04 -10.37 -25.18
N ALA A 44 28.67 -11.50 -24.80
CA ALA A 44 29.08 -11.79 -23.44
C ALA A 44 30.15 -10.80 -22.93
N MET A 45 31.05 -10.35 -23.80
CA MET A 45 32.11 -9.40 -23.44
C MET A 45 31.53 -8.00 -23.17
N THR A 46 30.56 -7.54 -23.97
CA THR A 46 29.82 -6.29 -23.72
C THR A 46 28.94 -6.32 -22.47
N ALA A 47 28.26 -7.44 -22.18
CA ALA A 47 27.49 -7.58 -20.94
C ALA A 47 28.41 -7.60 -19.70
N THR A 48 29.59 -8.21 -19.81
CA THR A 48 30.62 -8.20 -18.75
C THR A 48 31.20 -6.80 -18.55
N GLN A 49 31.41 -6.05 -19.64
CA GLN A 49 31.89 -4.66 -19.58
C GLN A 49 30.88 -3.73 -18.90
N ALA A 50 29.59 -3.83 -19.27
CA ALA A 50 28.53 -3.03 -18.67
C ALA A 50 28.33 -3.34 -17.17
N ALA A 51 28.40 -4.61 -16.76
CA ALA A 51 28.36 -5.01 -15.36
C ALA A 51 29.60 -4.52 -14.57
N HIS A 52 30.78 -4.53 -15.19
CA HIS A 52 32.00 -3.99 -14.60
C HIS A 52 31.92 -2.46 -14.43
N ASP A 53 31.35 -1.75 -15.41
CA ASP A 53 31.16 -0.29 -15.36
C ASP A 53 30.15 0.11 -14.28
N ALA A 54 29.06 -0.66 -14.13
CA ALA A 54 28.06 -0.53 -13.07
C ALA A 54 28.64 -0.72 -11.66
N GLY A 55 29.34 -1.83 -11.42
CA GLY A 55 29.98 -2.10 -10.13
C GLY A 55 30.99 -1.02 -9.73
N HIS A 56 31.69 -0.44 -10.70
CA HIS A 56 32.60 0.68 -10.48
C HIS A 56 31.86 1.98 -10.08
N VAL A 57 30.66 2.23 -10.60
CA VAL A 57 29.82 3.36 -10.19
C VAL A 57 29.36 3.20 -8.74
N ILE A 58 28.85 2.02 -8.37
CA ILE A 58 28.39 1.73 -7.00
C ILE A 58 29.53 1.94 -5.99
N ALA A 59 30.70 1.34 -6.24
CA ALA A 59 31.86 1.46 -5.38
C ALA A 59 32.28 2.93 -5.18
N ARG A 60 32.32 3.71 -6.27
CA ARG A 60 32.62 5.15 -6.22
C ARG A 60 31.62 5.95 -5.39
N LEU A 61 30.32 5.65 -5.49
CA LEU A 61 29.29 6.31 -4.69
C LEU A 61 29.50 6.02 -3.21
N VAL A 62 29.77 4.75 -2.86
CA VAL A 62 30.01 4.32 -1.48
C VAL A 62 31.31 4.89 -0.90
N ASP A 63 32.37 4.98 -1.70
CA ASP A 63 33.63 5.61 -1.30
C ASP A 63 33.45 7.09 -0.98
N GLY A 64 32.55 7.76 -1.68
CA GLY A 64 32.17 9.15 -1.43
C GLY A 64 31.33 9.38 -0.15
N LEU A 65 30.82 8.32 0.49
CA LEU A 65 29.95 8.47 1.66
C LEU A 65 30.74 8.88 2.91
N GLU A 66 30.17 9.84 3.64
CA GLU A 66 30.59 10.17 5.00
C GLU A 66 30.03 9.12 5.99
N PRO A 67 30.87 8.50 6.83
CA PRO A 67 30.42 7.46 7.77
C PRO A 67 29.28 7.92 8.71
N GLY A 68 29.28 9.21 9.09
CA GLY A 68 28.24 9.79 9.92
C GLY A 68 26.86 9.82 9.25
N VAL A 69 26.81 10.03 7.93
CA VAL A 69 25.56 10.07 7.17
C VAL A 69 24.89 8.71 7.15
N PHE A 70 25.65 7.65 6.88
CA PHE A 70 25.10 6.29 6.90
C PHE A 70 24.52 5.94 8.27
N ALA A 71 25.23 6.24 9.36
CA ALA A 71 24.75 5.95 10.72
C ALA A 71 23.46 6.71 11.06
N GLN A 72 23.33 7.97 10.62
CA GLN A 72 22.11 8.75 10.80
C GLN A 72 20.95 8.20 9.98
N CYS A 73 21.16 7.88 8.69
CA CYS A 73 20.15 7.28 7.83
C CYS A 73 19.69 5.91 8.34
N PHE A 74 20.64 5.09 8.80
CA PHE A 74 20.36 3.80 9.43
C PHE A 74 19.48 3.96 10.68
N SER A 75 19.81 4.91 11.55
CA SER A 75 19.00 5.20 12.74
C SER A 75 17.62 5.72 12.38
N ALA A 76 17.51 6.60 11.37
CA ALA A 76 16.23 7.13 10.91
C ALA A 76 15.34 6.01 10.36
N LEU A 77 15.88 5.13 9.51
CA LEU A 77 15.17 4.00 8.96
C LEU A 77 14.66 3.05 10.07
N ARG A 78 15.52 2.72 11.05
CA ARG A 78 15.14 1.84 12.16
C ARG A 78 14.01 2.42 13.02
N LEU A 79 14.02 3.73 13.29
CA LEU A 79 13.00 4.37 14.13
C LEU A 79 11.67 4.57 13.37
N GLN A 80 11.75 4.99 12.11
CA GLN A 80 10.55 5.25 11.30
C GLN A 80 9.83 3.96 10.91
N PHE A 81 10.57 2.86 10.69
CA PHE A 81 10.03 1.58 10.27
C PHE A 81 10.31 0.49 11.32
N PRO A 82 9.70 0.59 12.52
CA PRO A 82 9.94 -0.36 13.61
C PRO A 82 9.54 -1.81 13.25
N GLU A 83 8.69 -1.99 12.23
CA GLU A 83 8.32 -3.28 11.66
C GLU A 83 9.48 -3.94 10.86
N PHE A 84 10.50 -3.17 10.44
CA PHE A 84 11.70 -3.69 9.78
C PHE A 84 12.80 -3.99 10.80
N GLY A 85 12.53 -4.97 11.66
CA GLY A 85 13.43 -5.36 12.75
C GLY A 85 14.76 -6.00 12.32
N PHE A 86 15.01 -6.23 11.02
CA PHE A 86 16.20 -6.92 10.54
C PHE A 86 17.48 -6.07 10.51
N LEU A 87 17.38 -4.75 10.77
CA LEU A 87 18.54 -3.88 10.88
C LEU A 87 19.25 -4.11 12.21
N HIS A 88 20.48 -4.63 12.16
CA HIS A 88 21.26 -4.98 13.35
C HIS A 88 22.33 -3.92 13.66
N PRO A 89 22.62 -3.57 14.92
CA PRO A 89 23.68 -2.61 15.24
C PRO A 89 25.07 -2.98 14.69
N GLN A 90 25.34 -4.27 14.42
CA GLN A 90 26.58 -4.70 13.77
C GLN A 90 26.68 -4.23 12.30
N ASP A 91 25.56 -3.94 11.62
CA ASP A 91 25.55 -3.38 10.25
C ASP A 91 26.25 -2.01 10.18
N LEU A 92 26.37 -1.28 11.30
CA LEU A 92 27.12 -0.02 11.38
C LEU A 92 28.64 -0.22 11.30
N ARG A 93 29.13 -1.44 11.54
CA ARG A 93 30.56 -1.76 11.56
C ARG A 93 31.00 -2.28 10.20
N TRP A 94 31.09 -1.41 9.21
CA TRP A 94 31.63 -1.74 7.90
C TRP A 94 32.90 -0.95 7.57
N SER A 95 33.78 -1.55 6.77
CA SER A 95 35.01 -0.92 6.26
C SER A 95 34.89 -0.73 4.75
N LYS A 96 35.35 0.41 4.24
CA LYS A 96 35.33 0.71 2.80
C LYS A 96 36.12 -0.31 1.97
N ASP A 97 37.18 -0.88 2.56
CA ASP A 97 38.11 -1.78 1.86
C ASP A 97 37.63 -3.23 1.72
N SER A 98 36.48 -3.62 2.29
CA SER A 98 36.13 -5.05 2.44
C SER A 98 34.62 -5.37 2.41
N ILE A 99 33.80 -4.60 1.71
CA ILE A 99 32.36 -4.88 1.57
C ILE A 99 32.02 -5.43 0.17
N SER A 100 31.11 -6.40 0.13
CA SER A 100 30.59 -6.93 -1.12
C SER A 100 29.75 -5.88 -1.86
N GLU A 101 29.59 -6.04 -3.17
CA GLU A 101 28.74 -5.19 -3.98
C GLU A 101 27.27 -5.18 -3.49
N GLU A 102 26.77 -6.32 -3.01
CA GLU A 102 25.43 -6.40 -2.42
C GLU A 102 25.31 -5.61 -1.11
N ALA A 103 26.38 -5.56 -0.30
CA ALA A 103 26.42 -4.73 0.89
C ALA A 103 26.45 -3.24 0.53
N GLN A 104 27.19 -2.88 -0.52
CA GLN A 104 27.19 -1.51 -1.06
C GLN A 104 25.78 -1.10 -1.55
N LEU A 105 25.10 -1.97 -2.30
CA LEU A 105 23.72 -1.74 -2.74
C LEU A 105 22.75 -1.54 -1.56
N ARG A 106 22.84 -2.40 -0.54
CA ARG A 106 22.03 -2.27 0.68
C ARG A 106 22.29 -0.93 1.39
N ILE A 107 23.55 -0.51 1.49
CA ILE A 107 23.93 0.79 2.09
C ILE A 107 23.27 1.94 1.32
N LEU A 108 23.38 1.95 0.00
CA LEU A 108 22.76 2.99 -0.84
C LEU A 108 21.23 3.00 -0.69
N ALA A 109 20.58 1.83 -0.63
CA ALA A 109 19.14 1.72 -0.39
C ALA A 109 18.73 2.28 0.98
N ILE A 110 19.49 1.98 2.04
CA ILE A 110 19.27 2.55 3.39
C ILE A 110 19.38 4.06 3.35
N ILE A 111 20.39 4.61 2.65
CA ILE A 111 20.57 6.06 2.55
C ILE A 111 19.43 6.71 1.77
N THR A 112 19.01 6.14 0.64
CA THR A 112 17.88 6.62 -0.16
C THR A 112 16.61 6.82 0.66
N VAL A 113 16.31 5.90 1.59
CA VAL A 113 15.14 6.01 2.46
C VAL A 113 15.41 6.90 3.67
N GLY A 114 16.56 6.73 4.33
CA GLY A 114 16.90 7.44 5.56
C GLY A 114 17.13 8.94 5.36
N SER A 115 17.68 9.35 4.22
CA SER A 115 18.01 10.75 3.90
C SER A 115 16.80 11.68 3.94
N ARG A 116 15.62 11.14 3.58
CA ARG A 116 14.32 11.84 3.59
C ARG A 116 13.96 12.41 4.96
N TYR A 117 14.36 11.75 6.03
CA TYR A 117 14.08 12.18 7.41
C TYR A 117 15.16 13.12 7.98
N LEU A 118 16.27 13.30 7.25
CA LEU A 118 17.37 14.17 7.64
C LEU A 118 17.35 15.51 6.89
N GLY A 119 16.34 15.76 6.04
CA GLY A 119 16.28 16.93 5.16
C GLY A 119 17.37 16.93 4.08
N ARG A 120 17.89 15.74 3.74
CA ARG A 120 18.96 15.55 2.74
C ARG A 120 18.36 15.12 1.41
N GLN A 121 19.08 15.40 0.32
CA GLN A 121 18.69 15.06 -1.06
C GLN A 121 19.46 13.85 -1.61
N ASP A 122 20.07 13.05 -0.74
CA ASP A 122 20.79 11.84 -1.16
C ASP A 122 19.76 10.78 -1.61
N ASP A 123 19.54 10.68 -2.92
CA ASP A 123 18.64 9.71 -3.54
C ASP A 123 19.41 8.84 -4.54
N TYR A 124 19.61 7.58 -4.18
CA TYR A 124 20.26 6.58 -5.02
C TYR A 124 19.25 5.57 -5.61
N SER A 125 17.95 5.87 -5.53
CA SER A 125 16.87 4.94 -5.92
C SER A 125 17.01 4.44 -7.36
N LEU A 126 17.35 5.32 -8.31
CA LEU A 126 17.52 4.97 -9.72
C LEU A 126 18.69 4.01 -9.94
N VAL A 127 19.83 4.27 -9.31
CA VAL A 127 21.03 3.43 -9.41
C VAL A 127 20.75 2.07 -8.79
N VAL A 128 20.21 2.03 -7.57
CA VAL A 128 19.87 0.77 -6.89
C VAL A 128 18.82 0.00 -7.69
N ALA A 129 17.80 0.66 -8.24
CA ALA A 129 16.77 0.01 -9.05
C ALA A 129 17.34 -0.64 -10.33
N ALA A 130 18.23 0.05 -11.04
CA ALA A 130 18.89 -0.49 -12.23
C ALA A 130 19.69 -1.77 -11.89
N GLU A 131 20.46 -1.73 -10.80
CA GLU A 131 21.25 -2.88 -10.36
C GLU A 131 20.40 -4.06 -9.90
N LEU A 132 19.30 -3.78 -9.18
CA LEU A 132 18.36 -4.82 -8.78
C LEU A 132 17.69 -5.48 -9.99
N GLN A 133 17.45 -4.75 -11.09
CA GLN A 133 16.90 -5.34 -12.32
C GLN A 133 17.83 -6.41 -12.92
N HIS A 134 19.14 -6.17 -12.89
CA HIS A 134 20.13 -7.15 -13.33
C HIS A 134 20.24 -8.37 -12.40
N ARG A 135 19.77 -8.24 -11.15
CA ARG A 135 19.88 -9.26 -10.10
C ARG A 135 18.56 -9.99 -9.79
N ILE A 136 17.48 -9.76 -10.55
CA ILE A 136 16.17 -10.40 -10.33
C ILE A 136 16.27 -11.95 -10.33
N LEU A 137 17.13 -12.50 -11.19
CA LEU A 137 17.35 -13.95 -11.33
C LEU A 137 18.64 -14.43 -10.65
N ALA A 138 19.31 -13.58 -9.88
CA ALA A 138 20.49 -13.98 -9.12
C ALA A 138 20.13 -15.00 -8.03
N LEU A 139 21.12 -15.77 -7.58
CA LEU A 139 20.94 -16.61 -6.39
C LEU A 139 20.54 -15.73 -5.19
N PRO A 140 19.59 -16.18 -4.37
CA PRO A 140 19.13 -15.39 -3.23
C PRO A 140 20.28 -15.21 -2.23
N SER A 141 20.50 -13.97 -1.83
CA SER A 141 21.35 -13.63 -0.69
C SER A 141 20.54 -12.83 0.32
N LEU A 142 20.96 -12.85 1.58
CA LEU A 142 20.29 -12.10 2.63
C LEU A 142 20.29 -10.59 2.34
N LEU A 143 21.42 -10.06 1.87
CA LEU A 143 21.58 -8.65 1.54
C LEU A 143 20.71 -8.23 0.37
N LEU A 144 20.59 -9.09 -0.64
CA LEU A 144 19.74 -8.82 -1.81
C LEU A 144 18.26 -8.80 -1.41
N ILE A 145 17.80 -9.76 -0.60
CA ILE A 145 16.44 -9.78 -0.05
C ILE A 145 16.14 -8.49 0.72
N GLN A 146 17.02 -8.11 1.64
CA GLN A 146 16.88 -6.88 2.43
C GLN A 146 16.86 -5.62 1.56
N THR A 147 17.67 -5.57 0.51
CA THR A 147 17.71 -4.44 -0.43
C THR A 147 16.40 -4.34 -1.21
N PHE A 148 15.85 -5.45 -1.70
CA PHE A 148 14.52 -5.47 -2.33
C PHE A 148 13.41 -5.01 -1.37
N LEU A 149 13.45 -5.42 -0.09
CA LEU A 149 12.48 -4.95 0.91
C LEU A 149 12.54 -3.43 1.12
N ILE A 150 13.74 -2.86 1.25
CA ILE A 150 13.93 -1.41 1.41
C ILE A 150 13.45 -0.66 0.17
N MET A 151 13.73 -1.19 -1.03
CA MET A 151 13.26 -0.58 -2.28
C MET A 151 11.76 -0.75 -2.51
N ALA A 152 11.14 -1.83 -2.02
CA ALA A 152 9.68 -1.99 -2.02
C ALA A 152 9.01 -0.91 -1.16
N LEU A 153 9.57 -0.63 0.02
CA LEU A 153 9.13 0.43 0.90
C LEU A 153 9.28 1.82 0.26
N HIS A 154 10.44 2.10 -0.33
CA HIS A 154 10.68 3.32 -1.09
C HIS A 154 9.63 3.50 -2.20
N ALA A 155 9.45 2.46 -3.02
CA ALA A 155 8.48 2.45 -4.11
C ALA A 155 7.04 2.71 -3.62
N TRP A 156 6.66 2.13 -2.48
CA TRP A 156 5.35 2.39 -1.87
C TRP A 156 5.19 3.87 -1.51
N GLY A 157 6.17 4.46 -0.83
CA GLY A 157 6.08 5.84 -0.38
C GLY A 157 6.18 6.89 -1.49
N VAL A 158 6.88 6.60 -2.59
CA VAL A 158 6.81 7.47 -3.80
C VAL A 158 5.52 7.26 -4.61
N GLY A 159 4.69 6.31 -4.19
CA GLY A 159 3.40 5.98 -4.79
C GLY A 159 3.47 4.95 -5.89
N SER A 160 4.64 4.44 -6.29
CA SER A 160 4.77 3.40 -7.31
C SER A 160 4.37 2.02 -6.77
N GLY A 161 3.07 1.78 -6.64
CA GLY A 161 2.58 0.57 -5.98
C GLY A 161 2.82 -0.71 -6.76
N TYR A 162 2.92 -0.65 -8.09
CA TYR A 162 3.31 -1.80 -8.90
C TYR A 162 4.75 -2.22 -8.58
N GLN A 163 5.70 -1.27 -8.60
CA GLN A 163 7.09 -1.56 -8.26
C GLN A 163 7.22 -2.05 -6.81
N ALA A 164 6.49 -1.44 -5.88
CA ALA A 164 6.47 -1.88 -4.49
C ALA A 164 6.06 -3.35 -4.38
N TRP A 165 4.97 -3.74 -5.05
CA TRP A 165 4.47 -5.10 -5.04
C TRP A 165 5.44 -6.08 -5.72
N ILE A 166 6.04 -5.71 -6.86
CA ILE A 166 7.03 -6.54 -7.56
C ILE A 166 8.30 -6.74 -6.70
N TYR A 167 8.86 -5.68 -6.14
CA TYR A 167 10.05 -5.78 -5.27
C TYR A 167 9.77 -6.64 -4.03
N SER A 168 8.61 -6.46 -3.39
CA SER A 168 8.18 -7.31 -2.28
C SER A 168 8.04 -8.77 -2.72
N GLY A 169 7.45 -9.04 -3.88
CA GLY A 169 7.27 -10.40 -4.38
C GLY A 169 8.58 -11.11 -4.72
N ILE A 170 9.54 -10.38 -5.30
CA ILE A 170 10.90 -10.90 -5.54
C ILE A 170 11.58 -11.24 -4.22
N ALA A 171 11.54 -10.33 -3.24
CA ALA A 171 12.10 -10.57 -1.91
C ALA A 171 11.48 -11.81 -1.25
N SER A 172 10.15 -11.96 -1.32
CA SER A 172 9.43 -13.12 -0.79
C SER A 172 9.84 -14.43 -1.49
N ARG A 173 9.98 -14.45 -2.82
CA ARG A 173 10.45 -15.66 -3.54
C ARG A 173 11.89 -16.00 -3.22
N MET A 174 12.77 -15.00 -3.18
CA MET A 174 14.17 -15.19 -2.78
C MET A 174 14.25 -15.76 -1.36
N SER A 175 13.48 -15.21 -0.42
CA SER A 175 13.37 -15.68 0.97
C SER A 175 12.89 -17.14 1.09
N GLN A 176 11.92 -17.56 0.27
CA GLN A 176 11.37 -18.92 0.27
C GLN A 176 12.40 -19.98 -0.17
N VAL A 177 13.28 -19.63 -1.11
CA VAL A 177 14.33 -20.56 -1.61
C VAL A 177 15.70 -20.30 -0.98
N TYR A 178 15.81 -19.28 -0.12
CA TYR A 178 17.04 -18.96 0.60
C TYR A 178 17.38 -20.08 1.60
N GLN A 179 18.56 -20.68 1.40
CA GLN A 179 19.16 -21.63 2.31
C GLN A 179 20.24 -20.92 3.13
N PRO A 180 20.17 -20.96 4.48
CA PRO A 180 21.21 -20.40 5.32
C PRO A 180 22.53 -21.10 5.03
N LEU A 181 23.64 -20.36 4.96
CA LEU A 181 24.94 -21.01 4.97
C LEU A 181 25.14 -21.71 6.33
N PRO A 182 25.74 -22.91 6.37
CA PRO A 182 26.10 -23.53 7.64
C PRO A 182 27.04 -22.61 8.41
N SER A 183 26.59 -22.12 9.57
CA SER A 183 27.41 -21.32 10.47
C SER A 183 28.70 -22.08 10.82
N SER A 184 29.85 -21.57 10.41
CA SER A 184 31.16 -22.21 10.61
C SER A 184 31.72 -22.05 12.03
N VAL A 185 30.92 -21.59 12.99
CA VAL A 185 31.36 -21.28 14.36
C VAL A 185 30.36 -21.84 15.37
N GLY A 186 30.74 -22.95 16.03
CA GLY A 186 30.11 -23.41 17.27
C GLY A 186 29.68 -24.87 17.29
N ASN A 187 30.55 -25.73 17.83
CA ASN A 187 30.38 -27.10 18.33
C ASN A 187 29.46 -28.09 17.62
N GLN A 188 30.09 -29.17 17.16
CA GLN A 188 29.48 -30.49 17.02
C GLN A 188 28.95 -30.96 18.39
N ASP A 189 27.69 -30.69 18.70
CA ASP A 189 26.97 -31.38 19.77
C ASP A 189 25.58 -31.80 19.27
N THR A 190 25.49 -33.09 18.90
CA THR A 190 24.32 -33.98 19.02
C THR A 190 22.90 -33.46 18.74
N THR A 191 22.70 -32.51 17.83
CA THR A 191 21.37 -32.25 17.24
C THR A 191 21.17 -33.03 15.94
N PRO A 192 20.01 -33.68 15.74
CA PRO A 192 19.77 -34.49 14.54
C PRO A 192 19.91 -33.63 13.28
N ALA A 193 20.59 -34.19 12.27
CA ALA A 193 20.83 -33.58 10.98
C ALA A 193 19.50 -33.16 10.33
N GLY A 194 19.23 -31.85 10.28
CA GLY A 194 18.02 -31.30 9.64
C GLY A 194 17.69 -29.85 10.00
N SER A 195 18.07 -29.35 11.18
CA SER A 195 17.79 -27.96 11.58
C SER A 195 18.94 -27.02 11.22
N SER A 196 18.92 -26.45 10.01
CA SER A 196 19.75 -25.29 9.70
C SER A 196 19.34 -24.16 10.65
N HIS A 197 20.13 -23.89 11.69
CA HIS A 197 19.83 -22.83 12.65
C HIS A 197 19.96 -21.47 11.96
N MET A 198 18.82 -20.89 11.56
CA MET A 198 18.76 -19.53 11.05
C MET A 198 19.15 -18.53 12.14
N SER A 199 20.05 -17.61 11.80
CA SER A 199 20.37 -16.44 12.63
C SER A 199 19.14 -15.55 12.83
N GLU A 200 19.15 -14.73 13.88
CA GLU A 200 18.06 -13.79 14.17
C GLU A 200 17.84 -12.77 13.03
N VAL A 201 18.92 -12.29 12.39
CA VAL A 201 18.81 -11.39 11.24
C VAL A 201 18.06 -12.06 10.08
N GLU A 202 18.34 -13.33 9.81
CA GLU A 202 17.64 -14.09 8.76
C GLU A 202 16.16 -14.30 9.11
N VAL A 203 15.85 -14.63 10.37
CA VAL A 203 14.46 -14.77 10.85
C VAL A 203 13.70 -13.46 10.69
N ARG A 204 14.26 -12.34 11.17
CA ARG A 204 13.65 -11.01 11.06
C ARG A 204 13.53 -10.56 9.61
N THR A 205 14.45 -10.94 8.73
CA THR A 205 14.36 -10.63 7.28
C THR A 205 13.20 -11.39 6.63
N LYS A 206 13.03 -12.68 6.95
CA LYS A 206 11.88 -13.46 6.46
C LYS A 206 10.55 -12.91 6.96
N TRP A 207 10.48 -12.48 8.23
CA TRP A 207 9.30 -11.78 8.74
C TRP A 207 9.11 -10.39 8.11
N GLY A 208 10.18 -9.68 7.75
CA GLY A 208 10.11 -8.45 6.95
C GLY A 208 9.46 -8.68 5.58
N CYS A 209 9.76 -9.81 4.92
CA CYS A 209 9.07 -10.22 3.69
C CYS A 209 7.58 -10.45 3.92
N PHE A 210 7.22 -11.13 5.01
CA PHE A 210 5.82 -11.35 5.39
C PHE A 210 5.08 -10.04 5.65
N ILE A 211 5.70 -9.13 6.41
CA ILE A 211 5.14 -7.82 6.77
C ILE A 211 4.83 -7.00 5.52
N LEU A 212 5.79 -6.87 4.58
CA LEU A 212 5.54 -6.15 3.34
C LEU A 212 4.52 -6.84 2.43
N ASP A 213 4.51 -8.17 2.36
CA ASP A 213 3.47 -8.90 1.64
C ASP A 213 2.08 -8.54 2.21
N LYS A 214 1.92 -8.46 3.54
CA LYS A 214 0.63 -8.07 4.15
C LYS A 214 0.24 -6.62 3.89
N LEU A 215 1.20 -5.71 3.90
CA LEU A 215 0.95 -4.29 3.64
C LEU A 215 0.63 -4.01 2.16
N LEU A 216 1.24 -4.73 1.21
CA LEU A 216 1.16 -4.43 -0.22
C LEU A 216 0.23 -5.34 -1.03
N SER A 217 -0.04 -6.56 -0.56
CA SER A 217 -0.92 -7.52 -1.24
C SER A 217 -2.40 -7.37 -0.85
N SER A 218 -2.73 -6.48 0.08
CA SER A 218 -4.11 -6.22 0.47
C SER A 218 -4.75 -5.26 -0.55
N GLY A 219 -5.39 -5.79 -1.61
CA GLY A 219 -5.91 -5.00 -2.74
C GLY A 219 -6.54 -5.83 -3.88
N LYS A 220 -7.15 -5.19 -4.89
CA LYS A 220 -7.74 -5.91 -6.05
C LYS A 220 -6.61 -6.61 -6.84
N GLN A 221 -6.75 -7.94 -7.00
CA GLN A 221 -5.91 -8.82 -7.82
C GLN A 221 -4.46 -9.01 -7.36
N ARG A 222 -4.16 -8.88 -6.05
CA ARG A 222 -2.82 -9.17 -5.50
C ARG A 222 -2.91 -10.30 -4.49
N PRO A 223 -2.75 -11.57 -4.89
CA PRO A 223 -2.75 -12.66 -3.92
C PRO A 223 -1.53 -12.53 -3.00
N PRO A 224 -1.71 -12.65 -1.67
CA PRO A 224 -0.57 -12.68 -0.75
C PRO A 224 0.30 -13.91 -1.03
N MET A 225 1.61 -13.74 -0.91
CA MET A 225 2.60 -14.77 -1.21
C MET A 225 3.04 -15.59 -0.01
N MET A 226 2.82 -15.08 1.20
CA MET A 226 3.24 -15.71 2.45
C MET A 226 2.04 -15.91 3.36
N ASP A 227 1.74 -17.16 3.73
CA ASP A 227 0.75 -17.46 4.77
C ASP A 227 1.48 -17.76 6.08
N ILE A 228 1.11 -17.05 7.15
CA ILE A 228 1.72 -17.21 8.47
C ILE A 228 1.58 -18.65 9.01
N ARG A 229 0.52 -19.36 8.60
CA ARG A 229 0.22 -20.73 9.04
C ARG A 229 1.10 -21.78 8.37
N GLU A 230 1.62 -21.47 7.19
CA GLU A 230 2.50 -22.33 6.40
C GLU A 230 3.99 -22.01 6.64
N MET A 231 4.28 -20.98 7.44
CA MET A 231 5.65 -20.59 7.79
C MET A 231 6.14 -21.41 8.99
N GLU A 232 6.97 -22.42 8.72
CA GLU A 232 7.74 -23.16 9.74
C GLU A 232 8.94 -22.31 10.27
N LEU A 233 8.67 -21.06 10.62
CA LEU A 233 9.65 -20.09 11.09
C LEU A 233 9.33 -19.72 12.53
N ARG A 234 10.36 -19.70 13.38
CA ARG A 234 10.22 -19.13 14.73
C ARG A 234 9.90 -17.64 14.64
N LEU A 235 9.13 -17.15 15.60
CA LEU A 235 8.91 -15.72 15.78
C LEU A 235 10.23 -15.01 16.12
N PRO A 236 10.34 -13.71 15.80
CA PRO A 236 11.51 -12.91 16.17
C PRO A 236 11.77 -12.97 17.67
N ALA A 237 13.04 -13.03 18.07
CA ALA A 237 13.40 -12.88 19.47
C ALA A 237 13.15 -11.44 19.95
N SER A 238 13.13 -11.23 21.26
CA SER A 238 13.04 -9.87 21.83
C SER A 238 14.21 -8.99 21.36
N ASP A 239 14.01 -7.68 21.34
CA ASP A 239 15.06 -6.75 20.88
C ASP A 239 16.32 -6.80 21.76
N GLU A 240 16.18 -7.08 23.05
CA GLU A 240 17.32 -7.30 23.93
C GLU A 240 18.06 -8.59 23.56
N ALA A 241 17.33 -9.69 23.32
CA ALA A 241 17.95 -10.94 22.91
C ALA A 241 18.67 -10.80 21.56
N PHE A 242 18.08 -10.06 20.62
CA PHE A 242 18.71 -9.76 19.34
C PHE A 242 19.97 -8.91 19.50
N ALA A 243 19.91 -7.82 20.27
CA ALA A 243 21.03 -6.90 20.42
C ALA A 243 22.26 -7.50 21.13
N PHE A 244 22.04 -8.51 22.00
CA PHE A 244 23.09 -9.16 22.78
C PHE A 244 23.36 -10.62 22.36
N ASP A 245 22.81 -11.06 21.22
CA ASP A 245 22.94 -12.43 20.70
C ASP A 245 22.58 -13.51 21.77
N LYS A 246 21.54 -13.27 22.58
CA LYS A 246 21.09 -14.22 23.60
C LYS A 246 20.28 -15.34 22.96
N GLN A 247 20.56 -16.58 23.35
CA GLN A 247 19.80 -17.74 22.90
C GLN A 247 18.45 -17.82 23.64
N CYS A 248 17.36 -17.89 22.89
CA CYS A 248 16.00 -18.03 23.41
C CYS A 248 15.38 -19.36 22.98
N ILE A 249 14.36 -19.80 23.73
CA ILE A 249 13.53 -20.93 23.32
C ILE A 249 12.76 -20.49 22.06
N PRO A 250 12.91 -21.20 20.92
CA PRO A 250 12.21 -20.84 19.71
C PRO A 250 10.72 -21.08 19.88
N VAL A 251 9.93 -20.04 19.62
CA VAL A 251 8.47 -20.08 19.63
C VAL A 251 7.99 -19.85 18.21
N THR A 252 7.13 -20.72 17.68
CA THR A 252 6.51 -20.54 16.35
C THR A 252 5.13 -19.92 16.46
N TYR A 253 4.60 -19.45 15.33
CA TYR A 253 3.20 -18.99 15.28
C TYR A 253 2.21 -20.08 15.72
N THR A 254 2.44 -21.33 15.32
CA THR A 254 1.60 -22.47 15.70
C THR A 254 1.62 -22.71 17.22
N ASP A 255 2.78 -22.58 17.87
CA ASP A 255 2.88 -22.68 19.33
C ASP A 255 2.04 -21.60 20.01
N MET A 256 2.12 -20.36 19.52
CA MET A 256 1.30 -19.24 20.01
C MET A 256 -0.21 -19.52 19.84
N CYS A 257 -0.63 -20.11 18.73
CA CYS A 257 -2.04 -20.46 18.53
C CYS A 257 -2.54 -21.52 19.53
N ASN A 258 -1.67 -22.44 19.95
CA ASN A 258 -2.03 -23.57 20.80
C ASN A 258 -1.93 -23.28 22.30
N ASP A 259 -1.12 -22.30 22.71
CA ASP A 259 -0.85 -22.01 24.12
C ASP A 259 -1.29 -20.57 24.52
N ALA A 260 -2.33 -20.49 25.34
CA ALA A 260 -2.84 -19.21 25.86
C ALA A 260 -1.90 -18.55 26.88
N THR A 261 -1.14 -19.34 27.65
CA THR A 261 -0.17 -18.80 28.62
C THR A 261 1.00 -18.15 27.91
N LEU A 262 1.43 -18.76 26.79
CA LEU A 262 2.45 -18.21 25.92
C LEU A 262 1.98 -16.91 25.26
N ARG A 263 0.72 -16.85 24.78
CA ARG A 263 0.11 -15.60 24.27
C ARG A 263 0.17 -14.46 25.27
N GLN A 264 -0.12 -14.73 26.54
CA GLN A 264 -0.05 -13.72 27.60
C GLN A 264 1.40 -13.29 27.90
N SER A 265 2.36 -14.22 27.96
CA SER A 265 3.75 -13.86 28.25
C SER A 265 4.42 -13.06 27.13
N HIS A 266 4.02 -13.28 25.88
CA HIS A 266 4.47 -12.53 24.70
C HIS A 266 3.64 -11.26 24.42
N GLY A 267 2.69 -10.91 25.29
CA GLY A 267 1.88 -9.70 25.19
C GLY A 267 2.61 -8.41 25.64
N LYS A 268 3.94 -8.39 25.62
CA LYS A 268 4.77 -7.30 26.18
C LYS A 268 5.56 -6.56 25.12
N LEU A 269 5.96 -5.32 25.42
CA LEU A 269 6.67 -4.45 24.48
C LEU A 269 7.98 -5.06 23.96
N GLU A 270 8.66 -5.88 24.77
CA GLU A 270 9.88 -6.59 24.37
C GLU A 270 9.67 -7.57 23.21
N HIS A 271 8.44 -8.06 23.02
CA HIS A 271 7.98 -8.91 21.92
C HIS A 271 7.22 -8.12 20.85
N GLY A 272 7.40 -6.79 20.78
CA GLY A 272 6.57 -5.91 19.96
C GLY A 272 6.58 -6.25 18.47
N LEU A 273 7.69 -6.76 17.91
CA LEU A 273 7.72 -7.21 16.52
C LEU A 273 6.81 -8.43 16.27
N GLU A 274 6.74 -9.36 17.23
CA GLU A 274 5.82 -10.51 17.18
C GLU A 274 4.36 -10.04 17.22
N ILE A 275 4.06 -9.05 18.08
CA ILE A 275 2.74 -8.43 18.20
C ILE A 275 2.34 -7.78 16.87
N VAL A 276 3.27 -7.06 16.22
CA VAL A 276 3.07 -6.45 14.89
C VAL A 276 2.80 -7.49 13.82
N ILE A 277 3.57 -8.59 13.77
CA ILE A 277 3.37 -9.68 12.80
C ILE A 277 1.95 -10.26 12.91
N ARG A 278 1.52 -10.59 14.13
CA ARG A 278 0.17 -11.13 14.38
C ARG A 278 -0.94 -10.12 14.06
N GLY A 279 -0.73 -8.85 14.39
CA GLY A 279 -1.68 -7.78 14.10
C GLY A 279 -1.84 -7.53 12.59
N LEU A 280 -0.73 -7.52 11.84
CA LEU A 280 -0.74 -7.35 10.39
C LEU A 280 -1.38 -8.54 9.65
N ASP A 281 -1.28 -9.75 10.18
CA ASP A 281 -2.03 -10.89 9.65
C ASP A 281 -3.56 -10.65 9.73
N ILE A 282 -4.06 -10.25 10.90
CA ILE A 282 -5.50 -9.93 11.11
C ILE A 282 -5.91 -8.79 10.18
N TRP A 283 -5.13 -7.70 10.18
CA TRP A 283 -5.34 -6.55 9.30
C TRP A 283 -5.49 -6.97 7.84
N SER A 284 -4.56 -7.77 7.31
CA SER A 284 -4.56 -8.19 5.91
C SER A 284 -5.81 -8.99 5.53
N ARG A 285 -6.31 -9.83 6.45
CA ARG A 285 -7.54 -10.63 6.26
C ARG A 285 -8.78 -9.74 6.27
N VAL A 286 -8.84 -8.77 7.18
CA VAL A 286 -9.90 -7.76 7.23
C VAL A 286 -9.90 -6.91 5.97
N HIS A 287 -8.76 -6.35 5.57
CA HIS A 287 -8.63 -5.52 4.38
C HIS A 287 -9.00 -6.30 3.12
N SER A 288 -8.50 -7.54 2.99
CA SER A 288 -8.86 -8.44 1.89
C SER A 288 -10.36 -8.71 1.82
N TRP A 289 -11.03 -8.91 2.96
CA TRP A 289 -12.48 -9.08 3.01
C TRP A 289 -13.21 -7.83 2.52
N VAL A 290 -12.81 -6.63 2.98
CA VAL A 290 -13.40 -5.35 2.54
C VAL A 290 -13.22 -5.16 1.03
N VAL A 291 -12.01 -5.31 0.51
CA VAL A 291 -11.69 -5.09 -0.92
C VAL A 291 -12.38 -6.09 -1.84
N LYS A 292 -12.61 -7.33 -1.38
CA LYS A 292 -13.40 -8.33 -2.11
C LYS A 292 -14.91 -8.07 -2.10
N GLY A 293 -15.34 -6.94 -1.52
CA GLY A 293 -16.73 -6.48 -1.50
C GLY A 293 -17.38 -6.56 -0.12
N GLY A 294 -16.66 -6.99 0.92
CA GLY A 294 -17.15 -7.02 2.30
C GLY A 294 -18.49 -7.73 2.42
N ARG A 295 -19.49 -7.05 2.98
CA ARG A 295 -20.87 -7.56 3.11
C ARG A 295 -21.57 -7.81 1.77
N LYS A 296 -21.11 -7.20 0.67
CA LYS A 296 -21.71 -7.34 -0.67
C LYS A 296 -21.31 -8.65 -1.37
N GLN A 297 -20.38 -9.42 -0.79
CA GLN A 297 -20.03 -10.74 -1.30
C GLN A 297 -21.23 -11.71 -1.23
N PRO A 298 -21.36 -12.65 -2.19
CA PRO A 298 -22.45 -13.63 -2.19
C PRO A 298 -22.57 -14.38 -0.86
N GLY A 299 -23.79 -14.42 -0.30
CA GLY A 299 -24.12 -15.11 0.96
C GLY A 299 -23.71 -14.37 2.25
N MET A 300 -23.00 -13.24 2.19
CA MET A 300 -22.57 -12.50 3.40
C MET A 300 -23.72 -11.78 4.12
N THR A 301 -24.88 -11.65 3.51
CA THR A 301 -26.10 -11.11 4.14
C THR A 301 -27.08 -12.20 4.60
N ASP A 302 -26.75 -13.48 4.44
CA ASP A 302 -27.58 -14.56 4.96
C ASP A 302 -27.65 -14.50 6.49
N ALA A 303 -28.74 -15.01 7.08
CA ALA A 303 -29.00 -14.93 8.53
C ALA A 303 -27.79 -15.35 9.40
N GLN A 304 -27.10 -16.43 9.03
CA GLN A 304 -25.92 -16.97 9.72
C GLN A 304 -24.64 -16.12 9.57
N ASN A 305 -24.61 -15.23 8.58
CA ASN A 305 -23.48 -14.36 8.24
C ASN A 305 -23.70 -12.90 8.64
N CYS A 306 -24.88 -12.55 9.19
CA CYS A 306 -25.11 -11.26 9.83
C CYS A 306 -24.02 -10.96 10.88
N PRO A 307 -23.52 -9.72 10.98
CA PRO A 307 -22.34 -9.40 11.80
C PRO A 307 -22.58 -9.56 13.31
N TRP A 308 -23.84 -9.59 13.77
CA TRP A 308 -24.20 -9.90 15.16
C TRP A 308 -24.26 -11.39 15.48
N GLN A 309 -24.13 -12.27 14.49
CA GLN A 309 -24.02 -13.71 14.72
C GLN A 309 -22.56 -14.10 14.96
N SER A 310 -22.29 -14.82 16.05
CA SER A 310 -20.94 -15.24 16.44
C SER A 310 -20.28 -16.17 15.41
N THR A 311 -21.07 -16.85 14.58
CA THR A 311 -20.59 -17.74 13.52
C THR A 311 -20.17 -17.01 12.25
N SER A 312 -20.58 -15.74 12.09
CA SER A 312 -20.31 -14.95 10.89
C SER A 312 -18.82 -14.71 10.68
N HIS A 313 -18.43 -14.52 9.43
CA HIS A 313 -17.04 -14.22 9.09
C HIS A 313 -16.56 -12.92 9.75
N TRP A 314 -17.41 -11.88 9.73
CA TRP A 314 -17.12 -10.60 10.38
C TRP A 314 -16.91 -10.75 11.89
N ALA A 315 -17.82 -11.46 12.59
CA ALA A 315 -17.72 -11.62 14.04
C ALA A 315 -16.46 -12.40 14.45
N LYS A 316 -16.03 -13.38 13.65
CA LYS A 316 -14.77 -14.09 13.86
C LYS A 316 -13.56 -13.18 13.74
N LEU A 317 -13.48 -12.38 12.67
CA LEU A 317 -12.40 -11.39 12.50
C LEU A 317 -12.38 -10.36 13.65
N LYS A 318 -13.56 -9.89 14.08
CA LYS A 318 -13.69 -8.96 15.20
C LYS A 318 -13.24 -9.60 16.53
N ALA A 319 -13.64 -10.84 16.78
CA ALA A 319 -13.24 -11.59 17.96
C ALA A 319 -11.73 -11.85 18.00
N GLU A 320 -11.12 -12.21 16.86
CA GLU A 320 -9.66 -12.37 16.75
C GLU A 320 -8.90 -11.07 17.02
N LEU A 321 -9.39 -9.93 16.50
CA LEU A 321 -8.78 -8.61 16.77
C LEU A 321 -8.88 -8.25 18.26
N ASN A 322 -10.04 -8.46 18.88
CA ASN A 322 -10.24 -8.18 20.30
C ASN A 322 -9.36 -9.09 21.15
N GLN A 323 -9.30 -10.38 20.83
CA GLN A 323 -8.41 -11.32 21.52
C GLN A 323 -6.94 -10.89 21.40
N TRP A 324 -6.48 -10.50 20.21
CA TRP A 324 -5.12 -10.00 20.01
C TRP A 324 -4.83 -8.74 20.83
N ARG A 325 -5.84 -7.88 21.04
CA ARG A 325 -5.72 -6.69 21.89
C ARG A 325 -5.73 -7.04 23.38
N ASP A 326 -6.57 -7.97 23.81
CA ASP A 326 -6.74 -8.37 25.21
C ASP A 326 -5.53 -9.14 25.74
N GLU A 327 -4.82 -9.87 24.86
CA GLU A 327 -3.58 -10.59 25.20
C GLU A 327 -2.39 -9.67 25.46
N GLN A 328 -2.48 -8.38 25.10
CA GLN A 328 -1.44 -7.38 25.37
C GLN A 328 -1.53 -6.89 26.82
N ASP A 329 -0.36 -6.58 27.40
CA ASP A 329 -0.24 -5.84 28.65
C ASP A 329 -0.98 -4.50 28.54
N ASP A 330 -1.61 -4.06 29.61
CA ASP A 330 -2.33 -2.79 29.68
C ASP A 330 -1.41 -1.59 29.38
N GLN A 331 -0.11 -1.75 29.64
CA GLN A 331 0.92 -0.76 29.26
C GLN A 331 1.03 -0.53 27.75
N LEU A 332 0.61 -1.49 26.90
CA LEU A 332 0.66 -1.34 25.45
C LEU A 332 -0.60 -0.69 24.86
N LYS A 333 -1.60 -0.38 25.71
CA LYS A 333 -2.90 0.09 25.27
C LYS A 333 -2.96 1.61 25.33
N TYR A 334 -2.99 2.26 24.17
CA TYR A 334 -3.42 3.65 24.06
C TYR A 334 -4.96 3.72 24.13
N PRO A 335 -5.56 4.75 24.75
CA PRO A 335 -4.95 5.87 25.48
C PRO A 335 -4.66 5.58 26.96
N GLU A 336 -4.88 4.35 27.44
CA GLU A 336 -4.72 3.99 28.85
C GLU A 336 -3.29 4.26 29.35
N THR A 337 -2.31 4.11 28.47
CA THR A 337 -0.91 4.50 28.69
C THR A 337 -0.47 5.58 27.71
N GLU A 338 0.24 6.60 28.22
CA GLU A 338 0.74 7.72 27.42
C GLU A 338 1.99 7.36 26.61
N VAL A 339 2.08 7.90 25.38
CA VAL A 339 3.25 7.73 24.49
C VAL A 339 4.56 8.15 25.17
N THR A 340 4.54 9.26 25.92
CA THR A 340 5.68 9.85 26.64
C THR A 340 6.35 8.86 27.59
N THR A 341 5.57 7.96 28.20
CA THR A 341 6.08 6.94 29.12
C THR A 341 6.99 5.94 28.39
N HIS A 342 6.60 5.50 27.20
CA HIS A 342 7.39 4.58 26.37
C HIS A 342 8.63 5.24 25.79
N VAL A 343 8.55 6.53 25.45
CA VAL A 343 9.71 7.32 25.02
C VAL A 343 10.73 7.41 26.16
N PHE A 344 10.28 7.70 27.39
CA PHE A 344 11.13 7.84 28.56
C PHE A 344 11.85 6.53 28.94
N LEU A 345 11.15 5.39 28.93
CA LEU A 345 11.68 4.12 29.44
C LEU A 345 12.65 3.40 28.49
N GLY A 346 12.58 3.63 27.18
CA GLY A 346 13.39 2.83 26.26
C GLY A 346 13.41 3.26 24.80
N ARG A 347 12.92 4.46 24.46
CA ARG A 347 12.78 4.94 23.06
C ARG A 347 12.01 3.96 22.16
N ASN A 348 10.92 3.39 22.67
CA ASN A 348 10.03 2.48 21.94
C ASN A 348 8.66 3.14 21.65
N GLY A 349 8.61 4.48 21.60
CA GLY A 349 7.38 5.22 21.37
C GLY A 349 6.82 4.96 19.95
N GLU A 350 7.70 4.79 18.98
CA GLU A 350 7.40 4.46 17.59
C GLU A 350 6.72 3.09 17.48
N LEU A 351 7.29 2.05 18.10
CA LEU A 351 6.71 0.71 18.09
C LEU A 351 5.37 0.65 18.85
N PHE A 352 5.27 1.33 20.00
CA PHE A 352 4.01 1.49 20.73
C PHE A 352 2.94 2.15 19.84
N GLY A 353 3.30 3.24 19.16
CA GLY A 353 2.44 3.92 18.20
C GLY A 353 1.99 2.99 17.08
N TYR A 354 2.93 2.26 16.47
CA TYR A 354 2.66 1.35 15.36
C TYR A 354 1.66 0.24 15.74
N ILE A 355 1.84 -0.39 16.91
CA ILE A 355 0.92 -1.43 17.42
C ILE A 355 -0.50 -0.88 17.57
N ASN A 356 -0.64 0.30 18.18
CA ASN A 356 -1.95 0.93 18.38
C ASN A 356 -2.58 1.42 17.06
N LEU A 357 -1.77 1.88 16.10
CA LEU A 357 -2.25 2.23 14.77
C LEU A 357 -2.85 1.02 14.04
N ILE A 358 -2.22 -0.16 14.11
CA ILE A 358 -2.79 -1.41 13.54
C ILE A 358 -4.16 -1.71 14.15
N TYR A 359 -4.28 -1.62 15.49
CA TYR A 359 -5.53 -1.90 16.19
C TYR A 359 -6.68 -1.03 15.69
N TYR A 360 -6.50 0.29 15.72
CA TYR A 360 -7.54 1.23 15.35
C TYR A 360 -7.83 1.23 13.84
N LEU A 361 -6.81 1.08 13.00
CA LEU A 361 -7.01 0.96 11.55
C LEU A 361 -7.85 -0.27 11.22
N THR A 362 -7.54 -1.43 11.84
CA THR A 362 -8.28 -2.66 11.62
C THR A 362 -9.73 -2.54 12.11
N THR A 363 -9.95 -1.91 13.26
CA THR A 363 -11.30 -1.61 13.76
C THR A 363 -12.09 -0.73 12.80
N ILE A 364 -11.48 0.31 12.22
CA ILE A 364 -12.14 1.17 11.23
C ILE A 364 -12.61 0.35 10.03
N PHE A 365 -11.76 -0.52 9.47
CA PHE A 365 -12.11 -1.32 8.30
C PHE A 365 -13.19 -2.37 8.59
N LEU A 366 -13.22 -2.94 9.81
CA LEU A 366 -14.31 -3.81 10.23
C LEU A 366 -15.64 -3.07 10.34
N CYS A 367 -15.64 -1.86 10.92
CA CYS A 367 -16.88 -1.16 11.26
C CYS A 367 -17.47 -0.34 10.11
N ARG A 368 -16.62 0.23 9.25
CA ARG A 368 -17.06 1.20 8.22
C ARG A 368 -17.95 0.60 7.13
N GLU A 369 -17.86 -0.70 6.87
CA GLU A 369 -18.64 -1.38 5.81
C GLU A 369 -20.16 -1.19 5.98
N PHE A 370 -20.59 -1.01 7.22
CA PHE A 370 -21.99 -0.88 7.60
C PHE A 370 -22.50 0.56 7.65
N ILE A 371 -21.62 1.54 7.50
CA ILE A 371 -22.03 2.95 7.46
C ILE A 371 -22.51 3.29 6.04
N PRO A 372 -23.64 4.00 5.90
CA PRO A 372 -24.08 4.52 4.62
C PRO A 372 -23.01 5.39 3.95
N PHE A 373 -22.75 5.20 2.66
CA PHE A 373 -21.81 6.07 1.95
C PHE A 373 -22.31 7.52 1.87
N LEU A 374 -23.60 7.69 1.60
CA LEU A 374 -24.33 8.95 1.77
C LEU A 374 -25.58 8.65 2.62
N PRO A 375 -25.74 9.23 3.81
CA PRO A 375 -26.87 8.91 4.66
C PRO A 375 -28.16 9.59 4.21
N ARG A 376 -29.30 9.08 4.67
CA ARG A 376 -30.57 9.82 4.52
C ARG A 376 -30.56 11.06 5.42
N PRO A 377 -31.16 12.19 5.00
CA PRO A 377 -31.22 13.38 5.84
C PRO A 377 -31.84 13.09 7.22
N GLY A 378 -31.14 13.46 8.28
CA GLY A 378 -31.60 13.24 9.66
C GLY A 378 -31.54 11.78 10.14
N ALA A 379 -30.88 10.88 9.40
CA ALA A 379 -30.73 9.50 9.83
C ALA A 379 -29.80 9.39 11.05
N GLU A 380 -30.20 8.52 11.97
CA GLU A 380 -29.35 7.97 13.02
C GLU A 380 -28.58 6.75 12.50
N PRO A 381 -27.56 6.24 13.22
CA PRO A 381 -26.85 5.02 12.84
C PRO A 381 -27.83 3.89 12.55
N CYS A 382 -27.87 3.50 11.30
CA CYS A 382 -28.72 2.42 10.80
C CYS A 382 -27.90 1.51 9.90
N GLY A 383 -28.48 0.34 9.61
CA GLY A 383 -27.85 -0.63 8.72
C GLY A 383 -27.65 -0.12 7.30
N PRO A 384 -27.11 -0.98 6.42
CA PRO A 384 -26.90 -0.61 5.03
C PRO A 384 -28.22 -0.15 4.39
N ILE A 385 -28.16 1.01 3.74
CA ILE A 385 -29.29 1.61 3.02
C ILE A 385 -29.29 1.25 1.52
N ASP A 386 -28.25 0.53 1.11
CA ASP A 386 -28.02 0.02 -0.24
C ASP A 386 -27.91 -1.51 -0.23
N PRO A 387 -28.41 -2.20 -1.28
CA PRO A 387 -28.40 -3.66 -1.35
C PRO A 387 -26.97 -4.23 -1.35
N PRO A 388 -26.76 -5.47 -0.90
CA PRO A 388 -27.74 -6.38 -0.31
C PRO A 388 -28.10 -6.02 1.14
N PHE A 389 -29.36 -6.29 1.50
CA PHE A 389 -29.91 -6.04 2.84
C PHE A 389 -29.91 -7.30 3.71
N PHE A 390 -29.81 -7.11 5.03
CA PHE A 390 -29.96 -8.21 5.98
C PHE A 390 -31.43 -8.61 6.13
N PRO A 391 -31.75 -9.91 6.18
CA PRO A 391 -33.11 -10.41 6.37
C PRO A 391 -33.61 -10.21 7.81
N GLU A 392 -32.68 -10.22 8.77
CA GLU A 392 -32.98 -10.03 10.19
C GLU A 392 -32.63 -8.61 10.62
N SER A 393 -33.42 -8.08 11.56
CA SER A 393 -33.08 -6.80 12.21
C SER A 393 -31.92 -7.00 13.18
N ALA A 394 -31.00 -6.04 13.20
CA ALA A 394 -29.91 -6.05 14.16
C ALA A 394 -30.43 -5.95 15.60
N PRO A 395 -29.71 -6.52 16.58
CA PRO A 395 -30.01 -6.31 18.00
C PRO A 395 -30.03 -4.82 18.36
N GLU A 396 -30.79 -4.48 19.40
CA GLU A 396 -30.94 -3.10 19.85
C GLU A 396 -29.57 -2.44 20.13
N GLY A 397 -29.41 -1.23 19.57
CA GLY A 397 -28.20 -0.42 19.69
C GLY A 397 -26.97 -0.95 18.92
N TRP A 398 -27.08 -2.02 18.13
CA TRP A 398 -25.92 -2.57 17.41
C TRP A 398 -25.29 -1.55 16.44
N TRP A 399 -26.11 -0.87 15.62
CA TRP A 399 -25.64 0.14 14.66
C TRP A 399 -24.96 1.32 15.35
N ILE A 400 -25.52 1.79 16.47
CA ILE A 400 -24.97 2.89 17.27
C ILE A 400 -23.60 2.49 17.84
N ARG A 401 -23.49 1.28 18.43
CA ARG A 401 -22.21 0.78 18.95
C ARG A 401 -21.15 0.66 17.86
N ASN A 402 -21.50 0.11 16.70
CA ASN A 402 -20.59 0.01 15.56
C ASN A 402 -20.13 1.38 15.05
N ALA A 403 -21.04 2.36 14.95
CA ALA A 403 -20.70 3.72 14.53
C ALA A 403 -19.79 4.41 15.55
N HIS A 404 -20.09 4.31 16.83
CA HIS A 404 -19.24 4.84 17.90
C HIS A 404 -17.84 4.23 17.84
N GLU A 405 -17.74 2.91 17.74
CA GLU A 405 -16.45 2.22 17.68
C GLU A 405 -15.61 2.64 16.46
N LEU A 406 -16.25 2.82 15.30
CA LEU A 406 -15.63 3.36 14.10
C LEU A 406 -15.06 4.77 14.32
N PHE A 407 -15.91 5.70 14.75
CA PHE A 407 -15.51 7.10 14.85
C PHE A 407 -14.57 7.34 16.03
N ASP A 408 -14.76 6.66 17.15
CA ASP A 408 -13.82 6.73 18.28
C ASP A 408 -12.44 6.20 17.86
N SER A 409 -12.36 5.10 17.10
CA SER A 409 -11.09 4.61 16.54
C SER A 409 -10.42 5.62 15.61
N ALA A 410 -11.20 6.31 14.77
CA ALA A 410 -10.68 7.36 13.90
C ALA A 410 -10.10 8.53 14.70
N ALA A 411 -10.79 8.98 15.75
CA ALA A 411 -10.27 10.02 16.65
C ALA A 411 -9.01 9.55 17.38
N ARG A 412 -8.95 8.29 17.84
CA ARG A 412 -7.78 7.75 18.52
C ARG A 412 -6.53 7.72 17.65
N ILE A 413 -6.66 7.43 16.34
CA ILE A 413 -5.53 7.56 15.41
C ILE A 413 -5.02 9.01 15.37
N THR A 414 -5.89 10.01 15.21
CA THR A 414 -5.48 11.41 15.16
C THR A 414 -4.77 11.83 16.44
N LEU A 415 -5.36 11.51 17.59
CA LEU A 415 -4.81 11.87 18.91
C LEU A 415 -3.47 11.17 19.16
N LEU A 416 -3.36 9.89 18.82
CA LEU A 416 -2.11 9.14 18.96
C LEU A 416 -0.99 9.76 18.12
N VAL A 417 -1.24 10.04 16.84
CA VAL A 417 -0.24 10.69 15.95
C VAL A 417 0.17 12.05 16.50
N GLN A 418 -0.79 12.82 17.01
CA GLN A 418 -0.53 14.12 17.63
C GLN A 418 0.34 13.98 18.90
N ASP A 419 0.05 13.01 19.76
CA ASP A 419 0.80 12.76 20.99
C ASP A 419 2.21 12.23 20.70
N MET A 420 2.37 11.40 19.66
CA MET A 420 3.69 10.99 19.15
C MET A 420 4.51 12.17 18.64
N HIS A 421 3.89 13.10 17.91
CA HIS A 421 4.55 14.31 17.47
C HIS A 421 5.00 15.19 18.64
N LYS A 422 4.12 15.41 19.64
CA LYS A 422 4.46 16.14 20.88
C LYS A 422 5.58 15.47 21.67
N ALA A 423 5.62 14.14 21.68
CA ALA A 423 6.66 13.35 22.32
C ALA A 423 7.98 13.27 21.50
N SER A 424 8.08 13.99 20.37
CA SER A 424 9.25 14.00 19.48
C SER A 424 9.63 12.63 18.90
N VAL A 425 8.64 11.76 18.70
CA VAL A 425 8.77 10.45 18.05
C VAL A 425 7.75 10.29 16.91
N PRO A 426 7.70 11.23 15.94
CA PRO A 426 6.72 11.15 14.86
C PRO A 426 6.97 9.93 13.97
N LEU A 427 5.90 9.26 13.56
CA LEU A 427 5.93 8.25 12.50
C LEU A 427 5.43 8.88 11.20
N HIS A 428 6.32 9.13 10.25
CA HIS A 428 5.98 9.67 8.93
C HIS A 428 6.28 8.63 7.85
N THR A 429 5.59 7.50 7.90
CA THR A 429 5.72 6.40 6.94
C THR A 429 4.50 6.28 6.04
N PRO A 430 4.58 5.53 4.93
CA PRO A 430 3.39 5.21 4.15
C PRO A 430 2.29 4.52 4.97
N PHE A 431 2.64 3.67 5.94
CA PHE A 431 1.64 3.03 6.81
C PHE A 431 0.97 4.03 7.77
N SER A 432 1.74 4.88 8.46
CA SER A 432 1.14 5.89 9.36
C SER A 432 0.34 6.93 8.57
N GLY A 433 0.74 7.21 7.33
CA GLY A 433 -0.01 8.03 6.39
C GLY A 433 -1.33 7.41 5.97
N LEU A 434 -1.37 6.11 5.66
CA LEU A 434 -2.61 5.36 5.43
C LEU A 434 -3.55 5.45 6.64
N CYS A 435 -3.00 5.31 7.85
CA CYS A 435 -3.78 5.45 9.09
C CYS A 435 -4.37 6.86 9.21
N THR A 436 -3.55 7.89 9.00
CA THR A 436 -3.95 9.31 9.09
C THR A 436 -4.98 9.67 8.03
N PHE A 437 -4.80 9.21 6.79
CA PHE A 437 -5.76 9.34 5.69
C PHE A 437 -7.11 8.71 6.02
N THR A 438 -7.10 7.45 6.49
CA THR A 438 -8.33 6.74 6.83
C THR A 438 -9.06 7.44 7.99
N SER A 439 -8.31 7.86 9.01
CA SER A 439 -8.83 8.64 10.13
C SER A 439 -9.43 9.97 9.67
N ALA A 440 -8.77 10.70 8.77
CA ALA A 440 -9.26 11.96 8.22
C ALA A 440 -10.62 11.78 7.54
N LEU A 441 -10.76 10.74 6.69
CA LEU A 441 -12.02 10.45 6.00
C LEU A 441 -13.16 10.16 6.99
N MET A 442 -12.90 9.38 8.05
CA MET A 442 -13.93 9.04 9.03
C MET A 442 -14.27 10.23 9.94
N ASN A 443 -13.30 11.05 10.33
CA ASN A 443 -13.56 12.29 11.08
C ASN A 443 -14.30 13.32 10.21
N LEU A 444 -13.96 13.43 8.92
CA LEU A 444 -14.66 14.26 7.95
C LEU A 444 -16.11 13.79 7.78
N TYR A 445 -16.32 12.48 7.67
CA TYR A 445 -17.65 11.91 7.62
C TYR A 445 -18.46 12.25 8.87
N ALA A 446 -17.91 12.04 10.07
CA ALA A 446 -18.60 12.35 11.33
C ALA A 446 -18.89 13.86 11.51
N ALA A 447 -17.99 14.73 11.03
CA ALA A 447 -18.20 16.18 11.01
C ALA A 447 -19.25 16.61 9.99
N SER A 448 -19.38 15.88 8.89
CA SER A 448 -20.34 16.14 7.83
C SER A 448 -21.72 15.59 8.19
N PHE A 449 -21.81 14.47 8.91
CA PHE A 449 -23.07 13.81 9.27
C PHE A 449 -23.14 13.54 10.79
N PRO A 450 -23.29 14.59 11.63
CA PRO A 450 -23.15 14.45 13.08
C PRO A 450 -24.20 13.55 13.74
N SER A 451 -25.38 13.40 13.11
CA SER A 451 -26.45 12.50 13.57
C SER A 451 -26.07 11.02 13.49
N LEU A 452 -25.09 10.65 12.67
CA LEU A 452 -24.55 9.29 12.61
C LEU A 452 -23.44 9.00 13.64
N ASN A 453 -23.03 10.00 14.41
CA ASN A 453 -22.11 9.82 15.52
C ASN A 453 -22.74 10.46 16.77
N ARG A 454 -22.23 11.62 17.17
CA ARG A 454 -22.68 12.41 18.31
C ARG A 454 -22.68 13.87 17.86
N PRO A 455 -23.84 14.53 17.74
CA PRO A 455 -23.90 15.93 17.29
C PRO A 455 -23.05 16.89 18.12
N SER A 456 -22.88 16.62 19.41
CA SER A 456 -22.01 17.41 20.30
C SER A 456 -20.53 17.38 19.93
N GLU A 457 -20.08 16.38 19.17
CA GLU A 457 -18.68 16.23 18.77
C GLU A 457 -18.34 16.89 17.42
N GLU A 458 -19.32 17.47 16.70
CA GLU A 458 -19.13 18.00 15.35
C GLU A 458 -17.91 18.96 15.23
N ALA A 459 -17.80 19.92 16.15
CA ALA A 459 -16.69 20.88 16.17
C ALA A 459 -15.34 20.20 16.43
N MET A 460 -15.30 19.27 17.39
CA MET A 460 -14.11 18.46 17.68
C MET A 460 -13.70 17.64 16.44
N ARG A 461 -14.65 17.01 15.75
CA ARG A 461 -14.36 16.23 14.53
C ARG A 461 -13.75 17.10 13.43
N ARG A 462 -14.22 18.32 13.21
CA ARG A 462 -13.59 19.27 12.26
C ARG A 462 -12.17 19.65 12.65
N GLN A 463 -11.92 19.83 13.95
CA GLN A 463 -10.56 20.07 14.44
C GLN A 463 -9.67 18.86 14.15
N LEU A 464 -10.13 17.64 14.43
CA LEU A 464 -9.37 16.42 14.15
C LEU A 464 -9.05 16.25 12.65
N VAL A 465 -9.98 16.60 11.75
CA VAL A 465 -9.69 16.63 10.29
C VAL A 465 -8.56 17.60 9.97
N SER A 466 -8.56 18.78 10.60
CA SER A 466 -7.51 19.78 10.40
C SER A 466 -6.14 19.26 10.87
N GLU A 467 -6.09 18.62 12.04
CA GLU A 467 -4.87 17.95 12.54
C GLU A 467 -4.42 16.82 11.61
N ASN A 468 -5.34 15.99 11.11
CA ASN A 468 -4.99 14.94 10.16
C ASN A 468 -4.36 15.51 8.87
N LEU A 469 -4.91 16.61 8.33
CA LEU A 469 -4.36 17.25 7.14
C LEU A 469 -2.98 17.86 7.41
N LEU A 470 -2.73 18.43 8.59
CA LEU A 470 -1.39 18.90 8.97
C LEU A 470 -0.39 17.74 8.97
N HIS A 471 -0.73 16.60 9.56
CA HIS A 471 0.12 15.42 9.58
C HIS A 471 0.32 14.80 8.18
N LEU A 472 -0.71 14.78 7.33
CA LEU A 472 -0.56 14.33 5.93
C LEU A 472 0.36 15.25 5.13
N ASN A 473 0.31 16.57 5.35
CA ASN A 473 1.23 17.51 4.72
C ASN A 473 2.69 17.28 5.18
N GLU A 474 2.92 16.94 6.45
CA GLU A 474 4.25 16.52 6.91
C GLU A 474 4.70 15.27 6.15
N ILE A 475 3.85 14.25 6.06
CA ILE A 475 4.13 13.02 5.30
C ILE A 475 4.44 13.32 3.83
N CYS A 476 3.74 14.27 3.20
CA CYS A 476 4.02 14.69 1.81
C CYS A 476 5.45 15.22 1.62
N ARG A 477 6.08 15.77 2.67
CA ARG A 477 7.48 16.20 2.61
C ARG A 477 8.45 15.04 2.48
N GLN A 478 8.09 13.86 3.00
CA GLN A 478 8.92 12.65 2.86
C GLN A 478 8.42 11.71 1.76
N TRP A 479 7.13 11.67 1.48
CA TRP A 479 6.49 10.64 0.66
C TRP A 479 5.40 11.24 -0.23
N SER A 480 5.60 11.20 -1.54
CA SER A 480 4.66 11.78 -2.52
C SER A 480 3.28 11.11 -2.52
N ILE A 481 3.16 9.88 -2.03
CA ILE A 481 1.86 9.18 -1.89
C ILE A 481 0.85 9.98 -1.04
N GLY A 482 1.33 10.82 -0.12
CA GLY A 482 0.47 11.67 0.70
C GLY A 482 -0.40 12.63 -0.11
N HIS A 483 0.07 13.09 -1.29
CA HIS A 483 -0.70 14.00 -2.14
C HIS A 483 -1.97 13.34 -2.68
N GLU A 484 -1.89 12.06 -3.04
CA GLU A 484 -3.06 11.31 -3.52
C GLU A 484 -4.10 11.14 -2.41
N TRP A 485 -3.65 10.86 -1.19
CA TRP A 485 -4.54 10.77 -0.02
C TRP A 485 -5.26 12.08 0.28
N ILE A 486 -4.54 13.21 0.24
CA ILE A 486 -5.14 14.54 0.40
C ILE A 486 -6.17 14.78 -0.72
N HIS A 487 -5.82 14.44 -1.96
CA HIS A 487 -6.73 14.60 -3.10
C HIS A 487 -8.04 13.82 -2.92
N VAL A 488 -7.98 12.57 -2.45
CA VAL A 488 -9.18 11.75 -2.18
C VAL A 488 -10.03 12.36 -1.05
N ILE A 489 -9.39 12.90 0.01
CA ILE A 489 -10.09 13.63 1.08
C ILE A 489 -10.82 14.85 0.52
N ASP A 490 -10.18 15.62 -0.36
CA ASP A 490 -10.78 16.80 -0.98
C ASP A 490 -11.99 16.44 -1.85
N ILE A 491 -11.92 15.35 -2.62
CA ILE A 491 -13.06 14.85 -3.40
C ILE A 491 -14.22 14.49 -2.45
N ALA A 492 -13.95 13.75 -1.37
CA ALA A 492 -14.95 13.37 -0.38
C ALA A 492 -15.57 14.61 0.31
N HIS A 493 -14.75 15.59 0.69
CA HIS A 493 -15.20 16.84 1.30
C HIS A 493 -16.16 17.60 0.38
N ASN A 494 -15.78 17.75 -0.90
CA ASN A 494 -16.61 18.40 -1.90
C ASN A 494 -17.93 17.64 -2.13
N LEU A 495 -17.89 16.31 -2.16
CA LEU A 495 -19.08 15.48 -2.31
C LEU A 495 -20.06 15.69 -1.15
N PHE A 496 -19.56 15.62 0.09
CA PHE A 496 -20.39 15.81 1.28
C PHE A 496 -20.94 17.24 1.38
N GLY A 497 -20.17 18.25 0.97
CA GLY A 497 -20.67 19.63 0.87
C GLY A 497 -21.81 19.78 -0.12
N ARG A 498 -21.69 19.18 -1.32
CA ARG A 498 -22.74 19.21 -2.36
C ARG A 498 -24.01 18.47 -1.93
N PHE A 499 -23.87 17.35 -1.20
CA PHE A 499 -25.00 16.62 -0.64
C PHE A 499 -25.91 17.53 0.21
N TYR A 500 -25.32 18.46 0.98
CA TYR A 500 -26.10 19.42 1.76
C TYR A 500 -26.70 20.56 0.95
N ALA A 501 -25.99 21.02 -0.09
CA ALA A 501 -26.44 22.11 -0.93
C ALA A 501 -27.64 21.71 -1.82
N ASP A 502 -27.74 20.44 -2.21
CA ASP A 502 -28.76 19.93 -3.12
C ASP A 502 -29.24 18.55 -2.68
N ARG A 503 -30.01 18.47 -1.59
CA ARG A 503 -30.42 17.18 -1.01
C ARG A 503 -31.29 16.33 -1.95
N ASP A 504 -32.10 16.97 -2.78
CA ASP A 504 -33.06 16.29 -3.64
C ASP A 504 -32.34 15.52 -4.77
N SER A 505 -31.27 16.09 -5.35
CA SER A 505 -30.52 15.38 -6.40
C SER A 505 -29.69 14.21 -5.90
N PHE A 506 -29.47 14.12 -4.58
CA PHE A 506 -28.72 13.03 -3.94
C PHE A 506 -29.60 11.99 -3.25
N ALA A 507 -30.92 12.19 -3.19
CA ALA A 507 -31.85 11.33 -2.43
C ALA A 507 -31.82 9.84 -2.81
N HIS A 508 -31.44 9.53 -4.06
CA HIS A 508 -31.36 8.16 -4.58
C HIS A 508 -29.93 7.66 -4.80
N LYS A 509 -28.93 8.48 -4.51
CA LYS A 509 -27.54 8.13 -4.78
C LYS A 509 -26.97 7.24 -3.68
N SER A 510 -26.20 6.24 -4.06
CA SER A 510 -25.53 5.30 -3.17
C SER A 510 -24.03 5.23 -3.48
N ARG A 511 -23.31 4.33 -2.80
CA ARG A 511 -21.91 4.01 -3.13
C ARG A 511 -21.72 3.57 -4.59
N ASP A 512 -22.74 2.96 -5.20
CA ASP A 512 -22.67 2.45 -6.58
C ASP A 512 -22.66 3.58 -7.62
N ASP A 513 -23.08 4.80 -7.24
CA ASP A 513 -22.94 5.99 -8.09
C ASP A 513 -21.54 6.61 -8.02
N TYR A 514 -20.71 6.18 -7.06
CA TYR A 514 -19.39 6.75 -6.75
C TYR A 514 -18.30 5.67 -6.67
N VAL A 515 -18.36 4.66 -7.54
CA VAL A 515 -17.45 3.48 -7.52
C VAL A 515 -15.97 3.86 -7.50
N GLN A 516 -15.57 4.91 -8.22
CA GLN A 516 -14.17 5.37 -8.25
C GLN A 516 -13.73 5.92 -6.89
N LEU A 517 -14.56 6.75 -6.24
CA LEU A 517 -14.28 7.29 -4.91
C LEU A 517 -14.35 6.20 -3.84
N GLU A 518 -15.36 5.31 -3.89
CA GLU A 518 -15.47 4.14 -3.00
C GLU A 518 -14.20 3.27 -3.13
N SER A 519 -13.77 2.99 -4.37
CA SER A 519 -12.55 2.22 -4.62
C SER A 519 -11.32 2.94 -4.07
N SER A 520 -11.23 4.27 -4.21
CA SER A 520 -10.11 5.06 -3.70
C SER A 520 -10.05 5.07 -2.17
N ILE A 521 -11.21 5.18 -1.50
CA ILE A 521 -11.30 5.11 -0.03
C ILE A 521 -10.91 3.71 0.47
N ASN A 522 -11.29 2.66 -0.26
CA ASN A 522 -11.02 1.29 0.15
C ASN A 522 -9.58 0.83 -0.13
N LEU A 523 -9.06 1.18 -1.30
CA LEU A 523 -7.75 0.75 -1.78
C LEU A 523 -6.62 1.69 -1.35
N ALA A 524 -6.94 2.93 -0.95
CA ALA A 524 -5.98 3.99 -0.68
C ALA A 524 -4.96 4.10 -1.84
N PRO A 525 -5.38 4.66 -2.99
CA PRO A 525 -4.77 4.44 -4.29
C PRO A 525 -3.27 4.72 -4.27
N LEU A 526 -2.53 3.84 -4.96
CA LEU A 526 -1.12 4.00 -5.25
C LEU A 526 -0.99 4.62 -6.66
N ILE A 527 -0.05 5.55 -6.86
CA ILE A 527 0.26 6.15 -8.17
C ILE A 527 0.53 5.05 -9.20
N GLY A 528 -0.15 5.14 -10.35
CA GLY A 528 -0.07 4.15 -11.44
C GLY A 528 -0.99 2.93 -11.29
N LEU A 529 -1.83 2.89 -10.24
CA LEU A 529 -2.80 1.81 -9.98
C LEU A 529 -4.25 2.31 -9.81
N SER A 530 -4.48 3.61 -9.97
CA SER A 530 -5.82 4.14 -10.19
C SER A 530 -6.30 3.73 -11.59
N PRO A 531 -7.54 3.24 -11.74
CA PRO A 531 -8.12 3.02 -13.05
C PRO A 531 -8.15 4.36 -13.78
N SER A 532 -7.24 4.55 -14.75
CA SER A 532 -7.16 5.67 -15.69
C SER A 532 -7.64 7.03 -15.15
N SER A 533 -6.69 7.93 -14.88
CA SER A 533 -6.95 9.36 -14.92
C SER A 533 -7.34 9.82 -16.33
N THR A 534 -8.51 9.44 -16.82
CA THR A 534 -9.25 10.39 -17.66
C THR A 534 -9.61 11.54 -16.73
N ARG A 535 -8.84 12.63 -16.81
CA ARG A 535 -9.36 13.97 -16.52
C ARG A 535 -10.81 13.98 -17.04
N GLU A 536 -11.77 14.04 -16.14
CA GLU A 536 -13.14 14.39 -16.51
C GLU A 536 -13.09 15.83 -17.01
N GLU A 537 -12.75 16.00 -18.29
CA GLU A 537 -13.33 17.10 -19.06
C GLU A 537 -14.83 16.87 -18.98
N VAL A 538 -15.50 17.77 -18.25
CA VAL A 538 -16.94 17.95 -18.25
C VAL A 538 -17.38 18.12 -19.70
N ARG A 539 -17.71 17.02 -20.36
CA ARG A 539 -18.26 17.02 -21.71
C ARG A 539 -19.72 17.43 -21.59
N SER A 540 -19.95 18.73 -21.73
CA SER A 540 -21.25 19.28 -22.07
C SER A 540 -21.78 18.53 -23.30
N THR A 541 -22.88 17.82 -23.14
CA THR A 541 -23.55 17.06 -24.20
C THR A 541 -24.29 18.03 -25.12
N GLY A 542 -23.56 18.64 -26.05
CA GLY A 542 -24.13 19.30 -27.22
C GLY A 542 -24.67 18.25 -28.19
N ARG A 543 -25.96 17.89 -28.06
CA ARG A 543 -26.65 17.11 -29.08
C ARG A 543 -26.96 18.03 -30.26
N ALA A 544 -26.26 17.80 -31.37
CA ALA A 544 -26.65 18.29 -32.68
C ALA A 544 -27.82 17.44 -33.21
N SER A 545 -28.93 18.10 -33.53
CA SER A 545 -29.95 17.60 -34.46
C SER A 545 -30.29 18.73 -35.42
N GLY A 546 -30.22 18.43 -36.72
CA GLY A 546 -30.31 19.38 -37.82
C GLY A 546 -31.74 19.80 -38.20
N GLU A 547 -31.76 20.96 -38.87
CA GLU A 547 -32.67 21.43 -39.93
C GLU A 547 -34.19 21.46 -39.70
N ALA A 548 -34.78 22.67 -39.63
CA ALA A 548 -35.44 23.33 -40.78
C ALA A 548 -36.32 24.54 -40.39
N SER A 549 -35.97 25.70 -40.95
CA SER A 549 -36.79 26.81 -41.48
C SER A 549 -38.17 27.22 -40.88
N ARG A 550 -38.24 28.55 -40.65
CA ARG A 550 -39.34 29.53 -40.87
C ARG A 550 -40.17 30.07 -39.69
N LYS A 551 -39.92 31.37 -39.46
CA LYS A 551 -40.83 32.54 -39.35
C LYS A 551 -41.76 32.70 -38.12
N SER A 552 -41.48 33.80 -37.41
CA SER A 552 -42.39 34.83 -36.84
C SER A 552 -43.61 34.39 -36.02
N ASP A 553 -43.64 34.76 -34.72
CA ASP A 553 -44.39 35.94 -34.29
C ASP A 553 -44.17 36.26 -32.80
N GLU A 554 -44.24 37.56 -32.50
CA GLU A 554 -44.08 38.17 -31.19
C GLU A 554 -45.27 37.89 -30.25
N ARG A 555 -44.99 37.70 -28.95
CA ARG A 555 -45.47 38.53 -27.81
C ARG A 555 -45.56 37.72 -26.50
N GLY A 556 -44.92 38.26 -25.45
CA GLY A 556 -45.47 38.25 -24.09
C GLY A 556 -44.64 37.57 -22.99
N GLY A 557 -43.96 38.38 -22.17
CA GLY A 557 -43.76 38.09 -20.74
C GLY A 557 -42.34 37.70 -20.29
N SER A 558 -41.38 38.63 -20.29
CA SER A 558 -40.11 38.44 -19.59
C SER A 558 -40.21 38.86 -18.12
N SER A 559 -40.24 37.90 -17.21
CA SER A 559 -39.81 38.07 -15.82
C SER A 559 -38.28 38.08 -15.78
N GLY A 560 -37.68 39.22 -15.44
CA GLY A 560 -36.23 39.38 -15.37
C GLY A 560 -35.62 38.60 -14.21
N LEU A 561 -34.74 37.66 -14.54
CA LEU A 561 -33.63 37.20 -13.70
C LEU A 561 -32.58 38.32 -13.61
N PRO A 562 -32.06 38.67 -12.42
CA PRO A 562 -30.78 39.35 -12.32
C PRO A 562 -29.65 38.35 -12.57
N SER A 563 -28.68 38.79 -13.34
CA SER A 563 -27.45 38.09 -13.72
C SER A 563 -26.67 37.53 -12.52
N LEU A 564 -26.08 36.35 -12.70
CA LEU A 564 -24.99 35.82 -11.88
C LEU A 564 -23.85 36.85 -11.81
N HIS A 565 -23.75 37.54 -10.67
CA HIS A 565 -22.47 37.98 -10.17
C HIS A 565 -21.86 36.81 -9.40
N THR A 566 -20.69 36.38 -9.86
CA THR A 566 -19.72 35.56 -9.13
C THR A 566 -19.64 35.96 -7.65
N ALA A 567 -20.23 35.15 -6.77
CA ALA A 567 -19.92 35.19 -5.35
C ALA A 567 -18.60 34.43 -5.16
N GLN A 568 -17.61 35.13 -4.61
CA GLN A 568 -16.30 34.57 -4.29
C GLN A 568 -16.42 33.46 -3.24
N PRO A 569 -15.58 32.40 -3.31
CA PRO A 569 -15.38 31.48 -2.21
C PRO A 569 -14.78 32.26 -1.03
N SER A 570 -15.30 32.04 0.18
CA SER A 570 -14.62 32.48 1.41
C SER A 570 -13.25 31.81 1.49
N GLU A 571 -12.20 32.58 1.26
CA GLU A 571 -10.80 32.13 1.23
C GLU A 571 -10.36 31.61 2.62
N LEU A 572 -10.01 30.33 2.70
CA LEU A 572 -8.86 29.89 3.51
C LEU A 572 -7.69 29.77 2.53
N ARG A 573 -6.76 30.72 2.57
CA ARG A 573 -5.54 30.71 1.74
C ARG A 573 -4.46 29.86 2.38
N TRP A 574 -3.96 28.89 1.63
CA TRP A 574 -2.76 28.10 1.95
C TRP A 574 -1.54 28.66 1.19
N PRO A 575 -0.37 28.82 1.82
CA PRO A 575 0.84 29.29 1.13
C PRO A 575 1.50 28.16 0.35
N THR A 576 1.66 28.34 -0.96
CA THR A 576 2.47 27.49 -1.85
C THR A 576 3.94 27.87 -1.72
N ALA A 577 4.81 26.90 -1.45
CA ALA A 577 6.26 27.08 -1.49
C ALA A 577 6.78 26.73 -2.89
N GLU A 578 7.25 27.74 -3.61
CA GLU A 578 8.10 27.59 -4.80
C GLU A 578 9.56 27.51 -4.36
N THR A 579 10.30 26.51 -4.81
CA THR A 579 11.77 26.55 -4.78
C THR A 579 12.34 25.82 -6.00
N GLU A 580 12.96 26.59 -6.88
CA GLU A 580 13.87 26.12 -7.93
C GLU A 580 15.15 25.54 -7.31
N VAL A 581 15.66 24.44 -7.87
CA VAL A 581 16.87 23.74 -7.42
C VAL A 581 17.99 23.93 -8.44
N PRO A 582 19.20 24.40 -8.08
CA PRO A 582 20.37 24.39 -8.95
C PRO A 582 21.33 23.22 -8.64
N GLY A 583 21.75 22.51 -9.69
CA GLY A 583 23.06 21.85 -9.76
C GLY A 583 23.12 20.34 -9.53
N LEU A 584 22.73 19.55 -10.53
CA LEU A 584 23.27 18.20 -10.77
C LEU A 584 23.40 17.99 -12.29
N ASP A 585 24.49 17.39 -12.75
CA ASP A 585 24.83 17.22 -14.18
C ASP A 585 23.92 16.16 -14.84
N ASN A 586 22.91 16.63 -15.58
CA ASN A 586 21.88 15.81 -16.25
C ASN A 586 22.43 14.80 -17.27
N SER A 587 23.67 14.94 -17.72
CA SER A 587 24.25 14.09 -18.77
C SER A 587 24.43 12.62 -18.36
N ILE A 588 24.58 12.34 -17.06
CA ILE A 588 24.72 10.97 -16.54
C ILE A 588 23.35 10.29 -16.35
N LEU A 589 22.31 11.07 -16.01
CA LEU A 589 20.93 10.59 -15.86
C LEU A 589 20.27 10.29 -17.21
N GLU A 590 20.56 11.09 -18.24
CA GLU A 590 20.03 10.90 -19.59
C GLU A 590 20.59 9.64 -20.28
N ALA A 591 21.86 9.31 -20.04
CA ALA A 591 22.48 8.09 -20.58
C ALA A 591 21.89 6.80 -19.99
N ALA A 592 21.51 6.82 -18.70
CA ALA A 592 20.83 5.70 -18.03
C ALA A 592 19.34 5.61 -18.41
N SER A 593 18.69 6.76 -18.66
CA SER A 593 17.29 6.84 -19.08
C SER A 593 17.07 6.36 -20.52
N ALA A 594 17.99 6.67 -21.44
CA ALA A 594 17.86 6.35 -22.86
C ALA A 594 17.93 4.85 -23.17
N ALA A 595 18.49 4.03 -22.27
CA ALA A 595 18.55 2.57 -22.44
C ALA A 595 17.31 1.83 -21.93
N ALA A 596 16.42 2.49 -21.18
CA ALA A 596 15.33 1.85 -20.44
C ALA A 596 13.91 2.10 -20.99
N LEU A 597 13.77 2.85 -22.09
CA LEU A 597 12.46 3.27 -22.61
C LEU A 597 12.36 3.09 -24.14
N GLU A 598 12.27 1.85 -24.61
CA GLU A 598 11.71 1.56 -25.94
C GLU A 598 10.29 0.97 -25.81
N GLU A 599 9.31 1.82 -26.12
CA GLU A 599 8.00 1.65 -26.79
C GLU A 599 7.02 0.46 -26.51
N ASP A 600 7.31 -0.53 -25.68
CA ASP A 600 6.42 -1.72 -25.55
C ASP A 600 5.63 -1.83 -24.23
N GLN A 601 5.72 -0.85 -23.32
CA GLN A 601 4.99 -0.94 -22.04
C GLN A 601 3.50 -0.58 -22.17
N SER A 602 3.08 0.26 -23.12
CA SER A 602 1.68 0.69 -23.27
C SER A 602 0.69 -0.47 -23.51
N TYR A 603 1.14 -1.56 -24.13
CA TYR A 603 0.30 -2.70 -24.52
C TYR A 603 0.04 -3.67 -23.35
N LEU A 604 0.98 -3.79 -22.40
CA LEU A 604 0.82 -4.61 -21.20
C LEU A 604 -0.26 -4.06 -20.24
N TRP A 605 -0.50 -2.74 -20.25
CA TRP A 605 -1.52 -2.10 -19.42
C TRP A 605 -2.96 -2.42 -19.88
N MET A 606 -3.21 -2.58 -21.18
CA MET A 606 -4.56 -2.92 -21.68
C MET A 606 -5.00 -4.35 -21.34
N VAL A 607 -4.05 -5.28 -21.13
CA VAL A 607 -4.36 -6.70 -20.92
C VAL A 607 -4.86 -6.97 -19.49
N TRP A 608 -4.43 -6.18 -18.51
CA TRP A 608 -4.80 -6.39 -17.11
C TRP A 608 -5.98 -5.51 -16.64
N ASP A 609 -6.27 -4.45 -17.39
CA ASP A 609 -7.40 -3.55 -17.16
C ASP A 609 -8.69 -3.95 -17.91
N ASP A 610 -8.71 -5.06 -18.67
CA ASP A 610 -9.93 -5.54 -19.32
C ASP A 610 -10.83 -6.31 -18.34
N PRO A 611 -11.99 -5.74 -17.90
CA PRO A 611 -12.95 -6.44 -17.04
C PRO A 611 -13.60 -7.66 -17.71
N HIS A 612 -13.35 -7.90 -19.01
CA HIS A 612 -13.85 -9.05 -19.77
C HIS A 612 -12.86 -10.22 -19.85
N LEU A 613 -11.58 -10.06 -19.49
CA LEU A 613 -10.58 -11.12 -19.63
C LEU A 613 -10.68 -12.23 -18.57
N ILE A 614 -11.43 -12.03 -17.48
CA ILE A 614 -11.81 -13.09 -16.54
C ILE A 614 -13.29 -12.98 -16.17
N ARG A 615 -14.19 -13.28 -17.12
CA ARG A 615 -15.54 -13.70 -16.74
C ARG A 615 -15.45 -15.07 -16.05
N TRP A 616 -15.58 -15.09 -14.73
CA TRP A 616 -16.01 -16.30 -14.04
C TRP A 616 -17.47 -16.52 -14.44
N ASP A 617 -17.68 -17.44 -15.38
CA ASP A 617 -19.01 -17.92 -15.72
C ASP A 617 -19.52 -18.76 -14.53
N ASN A 618 -20.24 -18.12 -13.61
CA ASN A 618 -20.88 -18.79 -12.46
C ASN A 618 -22.08 -19.67 -12.86
N SER A 619 -22.25 -20.00 -14.15
CA SER A 619 -23.28 -20.91 -14.67
C SER A 619 -22.86 -22.36 -14.82
N ALA A 620 -21.65 -22.77 -14.42
CA ALA A 620 -21.31 -24.18 -14.32
C ALA A 620 -21.95 -24.81 -13.08
N GLY A 621 -23.24 -25.10 -13.18
CA GLY A 621 -23.96 -25.93 -12.22
C GLY A 621 -23.30 -27.30 -12.09
N PHE A 622 -23.07 -27.72 -10.84
CA PHE A 622 -22.83 -29.12 -10.50
C PHE A 622 -23.98 -29.97 -11.07
N ARG A 623 -23.62 -30.95 -11.90
CA ARG A 623 -24.33 -32.23 -11.97
C ARG A 623 -23.57 -33.24 -11.15
#